data_AF-A0A662R6M8-F1
#
_entry.id   AF-A0A662R6M8-F1
#
_cell.length_a   1.000
_cell.length_b   1.000
_cell.length_c   1.000
_cell.angle_alpha   90.00
_cell.angle_beta   90.00
_cell.angle_gamma   90.00
#
_symmetry.space_group_name_H-M   'P 1'
#
loop_
_entity.id
_entity.type
_entity.pdbx_description
1 polymer ?
#
loop_
_entity_poly.entity_id
_entity_poly.type
_entity_poly.pdbx_seq_one_letter_code
_entity_poly.pdbx_strand_id
1 'polypeptide(L)'
;MTSSDLTYQIVDYLRKNLDREYGIKIFKLSTSIFAARVPRQQIREFGDIDSDRIAEYMRAHIPGSRLNRATHAYIIADTDYVEVDPANLFDCVYDAEIDIDTIGSDTDYVFNSIESRIILEEQKEAEKLREKSIVEAIEEPEESEEITPDQNVPVEDAEATIHRILDHFAHGKQKKIAVGRQTSGRRAEVLTQTKRGRYVRYRMPVDKPGDIAIAPTIRAAAMHADPDKEFTIRGSDIREKVRRRRVATLICVVFDASGSMDDLKKTSVTKSVVLALLRDAYQRRDRVSLVTYAGRGAEVILPFTSSVELARRYIEHIPFGSTTPLAAGLKRGMEVLRSENRKEPSAIPILVLVTDGTANMPLQIGGNINREIANVCRLLKQDINVLVIDISEEGADLAEDIAHACGGGYYHPSRISQQVLYHAIKCEQESVSDVKSEGV
;
A
#
# COMPACT_ATOMS: atom_id res chain seq x y z
N MET A 1 -7.62 -31.79 4.47
CA MET A 1 -8.99 -31.25 4.36
C MET A 1 -9.79 -32.25 3.55
N THR A 2 -10.90 -32.75 4.08
CA THR A 2 -11.78 -33.68 3.34
C THR A 2 -12.57 -32.90 2.29
N SER A 3 -13.06 -33.58 1.25
CA SER A 3 -13.89 -32.96 0.20
C SER A 3 -15.13 -32.26 0.78
N SER A 4 -15.67 -32.76 1.90
CA SER A 4 -16.84 -32.19 2.60
C SER A 4 -16.56 -30.84 3.25
N ASP A 5 -15.36 -30.62 3.79
CA ASP A 5 -14.97 -29.35 4.42
C ASP A 5 -14.85 -28.24 3.38
N LEU A 6 -14.38 -28.58 2.18
CA LEU A 6 -14.22 -27.64 1.08
C LEU A 6 -15.58 -27.21 0.52
N THR A 7 -16.52 -28.14 0.32
CA THR A 7 -17.89 -27.81 -0.12
C THR A 7 -18.60 -26.90 0.88
N TYR A 8 -18.43 -27.15 2.19
CA TYR A 8 -19.00 -26.29 3.22
C TYR A 8 -18.44 -24.86 3.17
N GLN A 9 -17.12 -24.71 2.97
CA GLN A 9 -16.48 -23.39 2.81
C GLN A 9 -16.98 -22.66 1.56
N ILE A 10 -17.17 -23.38 0.45
CA ILE A 10 -17.71 -22.81 -0.79
C ILE A 10 -19.14 -22.33 -0.57
N VAL A 11 -20.01 -23.15 0.02
CA VAL A 11 -21.42 -22.77 0.24
C VAL A 11 -21.53 -21.59 1.22
N ASP A 12 -20.72 -21.57 2.28
CA ASP A 12 -20.69 -20.43 3.22
C ASP A 12 -20.21 -19.14 2.53
N TYR A 13 -19.23 -19.24 1.62
CA TYR A 13 -18.80 -18.13 0.78
C TYR A 13 -19.94 -17.65 -0.14
N LEU A 14 -20.62 -18.56 -0.84
CA LEU A 14 -21.74 -18.23 -1.72
C LEU A 14 -22.87 -17.56 -0.93
N ARG A 15 -23.23 -18.09 0.24
CA ARG A 15 -24.28 -17.54 1.12
C ARG A 15 -24.00 -16.09 1.54
N LYS A 16 -22.75 -15.75 1.85
CA LYS A 16 -22.34 -14.39 2.25
C LYS A 16 -22.33 -13.38 1.10
N ASN A 17 -22.26 -13.86 -0.14
CA ASN A 17 -22.13 -13.02 -1.33
C ASN A 17 -23.38 -13.03 -2.22
N LEU A 18 -24.47 -13.64 -1.75
CA LEU A 18 -25.79 -13.60 -2.37
C LEU A 18 -26.76 -12.86 -1.45
N ASP A 19 -27.61 -12.03 -2.07
CA ASP A 19 -28.73 -11.41 -1.37
C ASP A 19 -29.60 -12.48 -0.71
N ARG A 20 -30.09 -12.18 0.50
CA ARG A 20 -30.97 -13.07 1.24
C ARG A 20 -32.34 -13.19 0.59
N GLU A 21 -32.82 -12.13 -0.08
CA GLU A 21 -34.07 -12.16 -0.84
C GLU A 21 -33.82 -12.50 -2.32
N TYR A 22 -33.71 -13.80 -2.62
CA TYR A 22 -33.55 -14.30 -3.99
C TYR A 22 -32.28 -13.81 -4.70
N GLY A 23 -31.15 -13.78 -3.99
CA GLY A 23 -29.86 -13.46 -4.60
C GLY A 23 -29.43 -14.58 -5.56
N ILE A 24 -29.28 -14.26 -6.84
CA ILE A 24 -28.85 -15.21 -7.88
C ILE A 24 -27.63 -14.68 -8.61
N LYS A 25 -26.57 -15.48 -8.69
CA LYS A 25 -25.32 -15.08 -9.36
C LYS A 25 -24.54 -16.28 -9.87
N ILE A 26 -23.78 -16.07 -10.95
CA ILE A 26 -22.74 -16.99 -11.38
C ILE A 26 -21.40 -16.48 -10.85
N PHE A 27 -20.74 -17.30 -10.05
CA PHE A 27 -19.43 -17.05 -9.50
C PHE A 27 -18.37 -17.67 -10.39
N LYS A 28 -17.34 -16.90 -10.74
CA LYS A 28 -16.15 -17.40 -11.45
C LYS A 28 -15.04 -17.58 -10.43
N LEU A 29 -15.00 -18.76 -9.82
CA LEU A 29 -13.92 -19.18 -8.93
C LEU A 29 -12.90 -19.97 -9.75
N SER A 30 -12.44 -21.13 -9.27
CA SER A 30 -11.65 -22.07 -10.07
C SER A 30 -12.47 -22.69 -11.21
N THR A 31 -13.78 -22.81 -11.02
CA THR A 31 -14.78 -23.15 -12.04
C THR A 31 -15.95 -22.19 -11.97
N SER A 32 -16.80 -22.17 -13.00
CA SER A 32 -18.03 -21.36 -12.95
C SER A 32 -19.08 -22.10 -12.12
N ILE A 33 -19.58 -21.46 -11.08
CA ILE A 33 -20.58 -21.99 -10.15
C ILE A 33 -21.82 -21.10 -10.20
N PHE A 34 -22.97 -21.69 -10.52
CA PHE A 34 -24.25 -21.03 -10.36
C PHE A 34 -24.71 -21.17 -8.91
N ALA A 35 -25.20 -20.08 -8.31
CA ALA A 35 -25.78 -20.16 -6.97
C ALA A 35 -26.99 -19.24 -6.82
N ALA A 36 -28.04 -19.77 -6.21
CA ALA A 36 -29.27 -19.06 -5.89
C ALA A 36 -29.55 -19.18 -4.39
N ARG A 37 -29.72 -18.04 -3.70
CA ARG A 37 -30.08 -18.00 -2.30
C ARG A 37 -31.57 -17.71 -2.15
N VAL A 38 -32.28 -18.57 -1.42
CA VAL A 38 -33.71 -18.41 -1.15
C VAL A 38 -33.94 -17.90 0.27
N PRO A 39 -34.98 -17.09 0.52
CA PRO A 39 -35.32 -16.60 1.86
C PRO A 39 -36.05 -17.67 2.68
N ARG A 40 -35.46 -18.87 2.78
CA ARG A 40 -35.97 -20.01 3.54
C ARG A 40 -35.01 -20.40 4.65
N GLN A 41 -35.54 -20.92 5.75
CA GLN A 41 -34.70 -21.36 6.84
C GLN A 41 -33.97 -22.67 6.46
N GLN A 42 -34.68 -23.58 5.77
CA GLN A 42 -34.19 -24.88 5.30
C GLN A 42 -34.65 -25.19 3.87
N ILE A 43 -33.89 -25.99 3.13
CA ILE A 43 -34.18 -26.31 1.72
C ILE A 43 -35.46 -27.12 1.55
N ARG A 44 -35.89 -27.87 2.58
CA ARG A 44 -37.17 -28.58 2.59
C ARG A 44 -38.40 -27.66 2.51
N GLU A 45 -38.22 -26.36 2.80
CA GLU A 45 -39.25 -25.33 2.71
C GLU A 45 -39.30 -24.70 1.31
N PHE A 46 -38.38 -25.09 0.42
CA PHE A 46 -38.38 -24.70 -0.99
C PHE A 46 -39.62 -25.27 -1.67
N GLY A 47 -40.40 -24.40 -2.31
CA GLY A 47 -41.61 -24.78 -3.02
C GLY A 47 -41.75 -24.09 -4.37
N ASP A 48 -42.90 -24.31 -5.02
CA ASP A 48 -43.16 -23.85 -6.39
C ASP A 48 -42.96 -22.34 -6.57
N ILE A 49 -43.36 -21.54 -5.58
CA ILE A 49 -43.18 -20.08 -5.58
C ILE A 49 -41.69 -19.69 -5.66
N ASP A 50 -40.82 -20.42 -4.96
CA ASP A 50 -39.39 -20.13 -4.95
C ASP A 50 -38.75 -20.52 -6.28
N SER A 51 -39.18 -21.65 -6.84
CA SER A 51 -38.79 -22.14 -8.16
C SER A 51 -39.19 -21.16 -9.28
N ASP A 52 -40.44 -20.70 -9.27
CA ASP A 52 -40.96 -19.76 -10.27
C ASP A 52 -40.19 -18.45 -10.26
N ARG A 53 -39.88 -17.91 -9.07
CA ARG A 53 -39.10 -16.68 -8.92
C ARG A 53 -37.67 -16.82 -9.40
N ILE A 54 -37.02 -17.94 -9.12
CA ILE A 54 -35.66 -18.21 -9.62
C ILE A 54 -35.68 -18.29 -11.15
N ALA A 55 -36.63 -19.03 -11.73
CA ALA A 55 -36.76 -19.18 -13.16
C ALA A 55 -37.05 -17.83 -13.86
N GLU A 56 -37.96 -17.02 -13.30
CA GLU A 56 -38.28 -15.68 -13.81
C GLU A 56 -37.04 -14.77 -13.80
N TYR A 57 -36.31 -14.73 -12.69
CA TYR A 57 -35.08 -13.93 -12.58
C TYR A 57 -34.03 -14.37 -13.59
N MET A 58 -33.82 -15.68 -13.74
CA MET A 58 -32.86 -16.24 -14.70
C MET A 58 -33.22 -15.81 -16.12
N ARG A 59 -34.47 -15.98 -16.55
CA ARG A 59 -34.92 -15.57 -17.89
C ARG A 59 -34.72 -14.08 -18.15
N ALA A 60 -34.95 -13.23 -17.14
CA ALA A 60 -34.85 -11.79 -17.28
C ALA A 60 -33.40 -11.24 -17.26
N HIS A 61 -32.51 -11.87 -16.50
CA HIS A 61 -31.19 -11.28 -16.20
C HIS A 61 -29.99 -12.12 -16.65
N ILE A 62 -30.18 -13.41 -16.95
CA ILE A 62 -29.10 -14.32 -17.31
C ILE A 62 -29.37 -14.94 -18.68
N PRO A 63 -28.60 -14.58 -19.73
CA PRO A 63 -28.73 -15.21 -21.02
C PRO A 63 -28.26 -16.68 -20.96
N GLY A 64 -29.01 -17.60 -21.59
CA GLY A 64 -28.76 -19.05 -21.54
C GLY A 64 -27.33 -19.48 -21.89
N SER A 65 -26.66 -18.77 -22.80
CA SER A 65 -25.26 -19.03 -23.19
C SER A 65 -24.23 -18.87 -22.06
N ARG A 66 -24.56 -18.13 -20.98
CA ARG A 66 -23.72 -18.02 -19.78
C ARG A 66 -23.92 -19.16 -18.80
N LEU A 67 -25.06 -19.83 -18.85
CA LEU A 67 -25.44 -20.91 -17.94
C LEU A 67 -24.80 -22.24 -18.35
N ASN A 68 -24.68 -22.53 -19.66
CA ASN A 68 -24.00 -23.74 -20.18
C ASN A 68 -22.49 -23.86 -19.80
N ARG A 69 -21.92 -22.83 -19.16
CA ARG A 69 -20.53 -22.83 -18.68
C ARG A 69 -20.43 -23.11 -17.18
N ALA A 70 -21.54 -23.14 -16.46
CA ALA A 70 -21.57 -23.47 -15.04
C ALA A 70 -21.37 -24.97 -14.87
N THR A 71 -20.33 -25.32 -14.12
CA THR A 71 -19.93 -26.71 -13.86
C THR A 71 -20.64 -27.29 -12.63
N HIS A 72 -21.09 -26.43 -11.71
CA HIS A 72 -21.77 -26.80 -10.47
C HIS A 72 -22.88 -25.77 -10.21
N ALA A 73 -24.01 -26.20 -9.62
CA ALA A 73 -25.11 -25.32 -9.24
C ALA A 73 -25.57 -25.59 -7.80
N TYR A 74 -25.79 -24.54 -7.01
CA TYR A 74 -26.26 -24.65 -5.62
C TYR A 74 -27.50 -23.81 -5.36
N ILE A 75 -28.50 -24.40 -4.69
CA ILE A 75 -29.60 -23.67 -4.08
C ILE A 75 -29.36 -23.62 -2.57
N ILE A 76 -29.31 -22.42 -2.02
CA ILE A 76 -28.82 -22.16 -0.67
C ILE A 76 -29.93 -21.54 0.17
N ALA A 77 -30.28 -22.21 1.27
CA ALA A 77 -31.11 -21.67 2.33
C ALA A 77 -30.22 -21.18 3.50
N ASP A 78 -30.84 -20.62 4.54
CA ASP A 78 -30.09 -20.03 5.65
C ASP A 78 -29.26 -21.06 6.43
N THR A 79 -29.75 -22.29 6.58
CA THR A 79 -29.07 -23.32 7.39
C THR A 79 -28.49 -24.48 6.59
N ASP A 80 -29.01 -24.77 5.40
CA ASP A 80 -28.60 -25.88 4.54
C ASP A 80 -28.52 -25.45 3.06
N TYR A 81 -28.24 -26.41 2.18
CA TYR A 81 -28.15 -26.22 0.74
C TYR A 81 -28.40 -27.54 0.02
N VAL A 82 -28.69 -27.44 -1.28
CA VAL A 82 -28.72 -28.59 -2.19
C VAL A 82 -27.85 -28.28 -3.40
N GLU A 83 -27.06 -29.25 -3.82
CA GLU A 83 -26.35 -29.23 -5.09
C GLU A 83 -27.27 -29.78 -6.17
N VAL A 84 -27.39 -29.05 -7.28
CA VAL A 84 -28.24 -29.39 -8.41
C VAL A 84 -27.36 -29.57 -9.63
N ASP A 85 -27.69 -30.54 -10.47
CA ASP A 85 -27.04 -30.68 -11.76
C ASP A 85 -27.40 -29.46 -12.63
N PRO A 86 -26.41 -28.66 -13.08
CA PRO A 86 -26.66 -27.50 -13.91
C PRO A 86 -27.41 -27.84 -15.21
N ALA A 87 -27.16 -29.01 -15.82
CA ALA A 87 -27.84 -29.40 -17.06
C ALA A 87 -29.35 -29.57 -16.83
N ASN A 88 -29.73 -30.31 -15.79
CA ASN A 88 -31.14 -30.51 -15.42
C ASN A 88 -31.81 -29.19 -14.99
N LEU A 89 -31.09 -28.33 -14.27
CA LEU A 89 -31.62 -27.04 -13.84
C LEU A 89 -31.88 -26.08 -15.01
N PHE A 90 -31.02 -26.08 -16.03
CA PHE A 90 -31.10 -25.14 -17.14
C PHE A 90 -32.00 -25.64 -18.26
N ASP A 91 -32.03 -26.95 -18.53
CA ASP A 91 -32.94 -27.56 -19.49
C ASP A 91 -34.40 -27.29 -19.09
N CYS A 92 -34.73 -27.40 -17.80
CA CYS A 92 -36.07 -27.07 -17.28
C CYS A 92 -36.45 -25.58 -17.43
N VAL A 93 -35.49 -24.66 -17.54
CA VAL A 93 -35.74 -23.21 -17.58
C VAL A 93 -35.74 -22.67 -19.02
N TYR A 94 -34.96 -23.27 -19.93
CA TYR A 94 -34.69 -22.73 -21.27
C TYR A 94 -35.01 -23.65 -22.47
N ASP A 95 -35.37 -24.93 -22.28
CA ASP A 95 -35.76 -25.87 -23.36
C ASP A 95 -34.88 -25.78 -24.65
N ALA A 96 -33.72 -26.45 -24.69
CA ALA A 96 -33.18 -27.24 -25.83
C ALA A 96 -31.64 -27.35 -25.94
N GLU A 97 -31.22 -28.62 -26.14
CA GLU A 97 -30.08 -29.20 -26.89
C GLU A 97 -28.62 -28.79 -26.56
N ILE A 98 -27.90 -29.72 -25.91
CA ILE A 98 -26.44 -29.70 -25.73
C ILE A 98 -25.78 -30.71 -26.68
N ASP A 99 -24.85 -30.23 -27.51
CA ASP A 99 -23.93 -31.09 -28.26
C ASP A 99 -22.67 -31.34 -27.40
N ILE A 100 -22.54 -32.58 -26.91
CA ILE A 100 -21.42 -33.07 -26.10
C ILE A 100 -20.49 -33.82 -27.04
N ASP A 101 -19.39 -33.20 -27.46
CA ASP A 101 -18.21 -33.91 -27.91
C ASP A 101 -16.98 -33.01 -27.77
N THR A 102 -16.21 -33.22 -26.71
CA THR A 102 -14.73 -33.39 -26.72
C THR A 102 -14.27 -33.41 -25.26
N ILE A 103 -14.45 -34.55 -24.59
CA ILE A 103 -13.65 -34.91 -23.43
C ILE A 103 -12.38 -35.57 -23.97
N GLY A 104 -11.23 -34.93 -23.74
CA GLY A 104 -9.92 -35.46 -24.06
C GLY A 104 -8.92 -35.08 -22.97
N SER A 105 -8.48 -36.11 -22.27
CA SER A 105 -7.44 -36.16 -21.23
C SER A 105 -6.21 -35.29 -21.48
N ASP A 106 -5.72 -34.63 -20.42
CA ASP A 106 -4.32 -34.69 -19.95
C ASP A 106 -4.07 -33.66 -18.84
N THR A 107 -4.09 -34.10 -17.59
CA THR A 107 -3.98 -33.23 -16.40
C THR A 107 -2.57 -32.86 -15.96
N ASP A 108 -1.50 -33.30 -16.63
CA ASP A 108 -0.13 -33.13 -16.11
C ASP A 108 0.80 -32.21 -16.93
N TYR A 109 0.31 -31.52 -17.97
CA TYR A 109 1.11 -30.55 -18.74
C TYR A 109 0.68 -29.07 -18.62
N VAL A 110 -0.43 -28.80 -17.94
CA VAL A 110 -1.05 -27.47 -17.91
C VAL A 110 -0.39 -26.54 -16.88
N PHE A 111 0.19 -27.08 -15.80
CA PHE A 111 0.76 -26.27 -14.72
C PHE A 111 1.99 -25.43 -15.13
N ASN A 112 2.78 -25.87 -16.12
CA ASN A 112 3.97 -25.14 -16.55
C ASN A 112 3.74 -24.19 -17.74
N SER A 113 2.54 -24.17 -18.34
CA SER A 113 2.22 -23.24 -19.45
C SER A 113 1.30 -22.08 -19.05
N ILE A 114 0.70 -22.14 -17.85
CA ILE A 114 -0.17 -21.06 -17.32
C ILE A 114 0.67 -19.87 -16.85
N GLU A 115 1.84 -20.10 -16.24
CA GLU A 115 2.72 -19.03 -15.74
C GLU A 115 3.20 -18.07 -16.85
N SER A 116 3.37 -18.60 -18.07
CA SER A 116 3.82 -17.82 -19.23
C SER A 116 2.69 -17.12 -20.00
N ARG A 117 1.42 -17.57 -19.85
CA ARG A 117 0.26 -16.96 -20.54
C ARG A 117 -0.43 -15.89 -19.70
N ILE A 118 -0.43 -16.01 -18.37
CA ILE A 118 -0.96 -14.98 -17.45
C ILE A 118 -0.25 -13.63 -17.66
N ILE A 119 1.07 -13.65 -17.86
CA ILE A 119 1.88 -12.44 -18.06
C ILE A 119 1.57 -11.75 -19.41
N LEU A 120 1.12 -12.51 -20.42
CA LEU A 120 0.83 -11.98 -21.76
C LEU A 120 -0.61 -11.47 -21.90
N GLU A 121 -1.56 -12.04 -21.15
CA GLU A 121 -2.96 -11.60 -21.12
C GLU A 121 -3.16 -10.36 -20.22
N GLU A 122 -2.45 -10.25 -19.09
CA GLU A 122 -2.46 -9.04 -18.23
C GLU A 122 -1.95 -7.80 -18.98
N GLN A 123 -0.98 -7.95 -19.89
CA GLN A 123 -0.48 -6.84 -20.71
C GLN A 123 -1.47 -6.40 -21.79
N LYS A 124 -2.21 -7.34 -22.39
CA LYS A 124 -3.24 -7.04 -23.39
C LYS A 124 -4.51 -6.44 -22.79
N GLU A 125 -4.90 -6.86 -21.60
CA GLU A 125 -6.07 -6.31 -20.90
C GLU A 125 -5.80 -4.89 -20.38
N ALA A 126 -4.57 -4.61 -19.92
CA ALA A 126 -4.12 -3.26 -19.59
C ALA A 126 -4.07 -2.31 -20.80
N GLU A 127 -3.66 -2.79 -21.99
CA GLU A 127 -3.69 -2.01 -23.24
C GLU A 127 -5.12 -1.72 -23.71
N LYS A 128 -6.02 -2.71 -23.61
CA LYS A 128 -7.43 -2.57 -23.99
C LYS A 128 -8.21 -1.63 -23.06
N LEU A 129 -7.89 -1.65 -21.76
CA LEU A 129 -8.43 -0.72 -20.77
C LEU A 129 -7.88 0.71 -20.97
N ARG A 130 -6.64 0.83 -21.45
CA ARG A 130 -5.99 2.10 -21.83
C ARG A 130 -6.59 2.72 -23.09
N GLU A 131 -6.93 1.92 -24.11
CA GLU A 131 -7.61 2.42 -25.31
C GLU A 131 -9.06 2.84 -25.02
N LYS A 132 -9.80 2.07 -24.20
CA LYS A 132 -11.18 2.39 -23.82
C LYS A 132 -11.29 3.68 -23.00
N SER A 133 -10.31 3.92 -22.13
CA SER A 133 -10.22 5.16 -21.33
C SER A 133 -9.70 6.37 -22.11
N ILE A 134 -9.08 6.19 -23.28
CA ILE A 134 -8.75 7.30 -24.20
C ILE A 134 -9.98 7.72 -25.01
N VAL A 135 -10.85 6.78 -25.39
CA VAL A 135 -12.08 7.09 -26.17
C VAL A 135 -13.14 7.78 -25.30
N GLU A 136 -13.30 7.37 -24.03
CA GLU A 136 -14.19 8.05 -23.06
C GLU A 136 -13.67 9.43 -22.61
N ALA A 137 -12.42 9.78 -22.94
CA ALA A 137 -11.83 11.09 -22.63
C ALA A 137 -11.95 12.12 -23.78
N ILE A 138 -12.56 11.75 -24.92
CA ILE A 138 -12.70 12.61 -26.11
C ILE A 138 -14.11 13.24 -26.22
N GLU A 139 -15.10 12.77 -25.46
CA GLU A 139 -16.38 13.46 -25.35
C GLU A 139 -16.27 14.56 -24.27
N GLU A 140 -16.44 15.81 -24.70
CA GLU A 140 -16.38 17.00 -23.84
C GLU A 140 -17.40 16.90 -22.69
N PRO A 141 -17.07 17.41 -21.49
CA PRO A 141 -18.00 17.41 -20.37
C PRO A 141 -19.01 18.55 -20.51
N GLU A 142 -20.30 18.24 -20.60
CA GLU A 142 -21.36 19.20 -20.31
C GLU A 142 -21.59 19.31 -18.79
N GLU A 143 -21.59 20.57 -18.36
CA GLU A 143 -22.06 21.15 -17.10
C GLU A 143 -21.38 20.76 -15.79
N SER A 144 -20.46 21.65 -15.39
CA SER A 144 -19.96 21.86 -14.04
C SER A 144 -21.06 22.35 -13.10
N GLU A 145 -21.43 21.54 -12.11
CA GLU A 145 -22.02 22.07 -10.87
C GLU A 145 -20.90 22.71 -10.02
N GLU A 146 -20.98 24.03 -9.85
CA GLU A 146 -20.15 24.79 -8.93
C GLU A 146 -20.37 24.29 -7.49
N ILE A 147 -19.40 23.54 -6.96
CA ILE A 147 -19.29 23.34 -5.51
C ILE A 147 -18.64 24.60 -4.94
N THR A 148 -19.46 25.46 -4.33
CA THR A 148 -18.97 26.61 -3.58
C THR A 148 -18.14 26.16 -2.37
N PRO A 149 -16.92 26.69 -2.19
CA PRO A 149 -16.11 26.38 -1.02
C PRO A 149 -16.58 27.26 0.15
N ASP A 150 -17.24 26.67 1.13
CA ASP A 150 -17.42 27.32 2.43
C ASP A 150 -16.57 26.63 3.52
N GLN A 151 -15.69 27.45 4.11
CA GLN A 151 -15.01 27.34 5.41
C GLN A 151 -13.65 26.60 5.51
N ASN A 152 -12.62 27.29 4.97
CA ASN A 152 -11.42 27.75 5.71
C ASN A 152 -10.46 26.71 6.35
N VAL A 153 -9.87 25.81 5.57
CA VAL A 153 -8.52 25.28 5.86
C VAL A 153 -7.54 25.93 4.88
N PRO A 154 -6.53 26.69 5.34
CA PRO A 154 -5.51 27.23 4.45
C PRO A 154 -4.65 26.09 3.87
N VAL A 155 -5.04 25.58 2.70
CA VAL A 155 -4.40 24.42 2.05
C VAL A 155 -2.90 24.67 1.75
N GLU A 156 -2.52 25.92 1.49
CA GLU A 156 -1.11 26.31 1.25
C GLU A 156 -0.21 26.14 2.48
N ASP A 157 -0.73 26.30 3.70
CA ASP A 157 0.04 26.22 4.94
C ASP A 157 0.28 24.76 5.40
N ALA A 158 -0.65 23.87 5.02
CA ALA A 158 -0.56 22.43 5.26
C ALA A 158 0.55 21.78 4.42
N GLU A 159 0.59 22.06 3.12
CA GLU A 159 1.61 21.55 2.21
C GLU A 159 3.01 22.00 2.64
N ALA A 160 3.18 23.29 2.97
CA ALA A 160 4.45 23.83 3.45
C ALA A 160 4.90 23.20 4.79
N THR A 161 3.97 22.84 5.68
CA THR A 161 4.30 22.22 6.96
C THR A 161 4.70 20.76 6.80
N ILE A 162 3.93 19.97 6.07
CA ILE A 162 4.25 18.56 5.76
C ILE A 162 5.61 18.50 5.04
N HIS A 163 5.82 19.38 4.06
CA HIS A 163 7.08 19.49 3.34
C HIS A 163 8.27 19.70 4.28
N ARG A 164 8.18 20.64 5.23
CA ARG A 164 9.25 20.90 6.20
C ARG A 164 9.54 19.68 7.08
N ILE A 165 8.51 18.97 7.53
CA ILE A 165 8.66 17.77 8.37
C ILE A 165 9.35 16.64 7.57
N LEU A 166 8.90 16.40 6.34
CA LEU A 166 9.49 15.37 5.47
C LEU A 166 10.94 15.71 5.08
N ASP A 167 11.24 16.98 4.81
CA ASP A 167 12.61 17.43 4.57
C ASP A 167 13.46 17.24 5.83
N HIS A 168 12.95 17.55 7.02
CA HIS A 168 13.66 17.31 8.28
C HIS A 168 14.04 15.83 8.47
N PHE A 169 13.08 14.91 8.27
CA PHE A 169 13.36 13.46 8.30
C PHE A 169 14.41 13.04 7.28
N ALA A 170 14.48 13.73 6.15
CA ALA A 170 15.46 13.43 5.12
C ALA A 170 16.89 13.85 5.50
N HIS A 171 17.06 14.77 6.45
CA HIS A 171 18.36 15.30 6.87
C HIS A 171 18.87 14.69 8.19
N GLY A 172 18.00 14.22 9.08
CA GLY A 172 18.33 13.86 10.47
C GLY A 172 19.22 12.64 10.73
N LYS A 173 19.44 11.73 9.77
CA LYS A 173 20.06 10.40 10.04
C LYS A 173 21.23 9.97 9.14
N GLN A 174 21.97 10.88 8.52
CA GLN A 174 22.96 10.49 7.50
C GLN A 174 24.43 10.65 7.91
N LYS A 175 24.93 9.71 8.72
CA LYS A 175 26.39 9.54 8.97
C LYS A 175 27.04 8.39 8.18
N LYS A 176 26.25 7.44 7.66
CA LYS A 176 26.77 6.23 7.00
C LYS A 176 26.92 6.42 5.48
N ILE A 177 28.03 5.89 4.94
CA ILE A 177 28.25 5.84 3.50
C ILE A 177 27.34 4.77 2.92
N ALA A 178 26.45 5.19 2.05
CA ALA A 178 25.42 4.38 1.46
C ALA A 178 26.01 3.49 0.36
N VAL A 179 25.64 2.21 0.39
CA VAL A 179 26.15 1.12 -0.46
C VAL A 179 25.00 0.56 -1.31
N GLY A 180 25.31 0.06 -2.50
CA GLY A 180 24.34 -0.57 -3.41
C GLY A 180 23.70 0.38 -4.43
N ARG A 181 22.64 -0.10 -5.10
CA ARG A 181 21.91 0.66 -6.11
C ARG A 181 21.11 1.77 -5.43
N GLN A 182 21.20 2.97 -5.99
CA GLN A 182 20.53 4.17 -5.47
C GLN A 182 19.66 4.79 -6.56
N THR A 183 18.38 4.90 -6.27
CA THR A 183 17.38 5.62 -7.06
C THR A 183 17.62 7.12 -6.87
N SER A 184 17.65 7.86 -7.97
CA SER A 184 17.83 9.32 -7.89
C SER A 184 16.57 9.98 -7.33
N GLY A 185 16.73 10.85 -6.35
CA GLY A 185 15.68 11.73 -5.83
C GLY A 185 16.20 13.15 -5.64
N ARG A 186 15.37 14.03 -5.07
CA ARG A 186 15.72 15.43 -4.83
C ARG A 186 15.73 15.84 -3.36
N ARG A 187 15.27 14.98 -2.44
CA ARG A 187 15.10 15.29 -1.02
C ARG A 187 16.31 14.94 -0.15
N ALA A 188 16.72 13.67 -0.14
CA ALA A 188 17.73 13.16 0.81
C ALA A 188 19.15 13.18 0.23
N GLU A 189 20.18 13.56 1.00
CA GLU A 189 21.58 13.65 0.53
C GLU A 189 22.54 12.63 1.16
N VAL A 190 22.68 11.46 0.55
CA VAL A 190 23.60 10.42 1.05
C VAL A 190 25.05 10.62 0.58
N LEU A 191 25.98 10.13 1.40
CA LEU A 191 27.35 9.87 0.95
C LEU A 191 27.41 8.52 0.23
N THR A 192 28.12 8.44 -0.89
CA THR A 192 28.22 7.22 -1.73
C THR A 192 29.64 7.01 -2.25
N GLN A 193 29.99 5.73 -2.48
CA GLN A 193 31.22 5.30 -3.17
C GLN A 193 31.00 5.12 -4.67
N THR A 194 29.76 5.26 -5.16
CA THR A 194 29.49 5.16 -6.59
C THR A 194 30.17 6.29 -7.36
N LYS A 195 30.44 6.07 -8.65
CA LYS A 195 31.04 7.09 -9.53
C LYS A 195 30.12 8.29 -9.79
N ARG A 196 28.88 8.29 -9.26
CA ARG A 196 27.86 9.32 -9.46
C ARG A 196 27.79 10.27 -8.26
N GLY A 197 27.49 11.55 -8.53
CA GLY A 197 27.35 12.60 -7.51
C GLY A 197 28.54 13.56 -7.44
N ARG A 198 28.47 14.53 -6.53
CA ARG A 198 29.50 15.55 -6.32
C ARG A 198 30.60 15.00 -5.43
N TYR A 199 31.86 15.09 -5.86
CA TYR A 199 33.00 14.75 -5.01
C TYR A 199 33.10 15.73 -3.84
N VAL A 200 33.09 15.22 -2.60
CA VAL A 200 33.07 16.04 -1.38
C VAL A 200 34.26 15.81 -0.46
N ARG A 201 34.73 14.56 -0.35
CA ARG A 201 35.89 14.20 0.49
C ARG A 201 36.52 12.90 0.02
N TYR A 202 37.67 12.55 0.56
CA TYR A 202 38.30 11.25 0.33
C TYR A 202 38.44 10.45 1.63
N ARG A 203 38.70 9.14 1.49
CA ARG A 203 38.97 8.24 2.62
C ARG A 203 40.05 7.20 2.25
N MET A 204 40.52 6.43 3.23
CA MET A 204 41.29 5.21 2.96
C MET A 204 40.36 4.12 2.40
N PRO A 205 40.79 3.37 1.37
CA PRO A 205 40.09 2.16 0.94
C PRO A 205 40.09 1.12 2.06
N VAL A 206 38.95 0.47 2.28
CA VAL A 206 38.84 -0.70 3.18
C VAL A 206 39.04 -2.00 2.38
N ASP A 207 38.49 -2.04 1.16
CA ASP A 207 38.60 -3.15 0.22
C ASP A 207 39.33 -2.71 -1.07
N LYS A 208 39.14 -3.46 -2.17
CA LYS A 208 39.69 -3.07 -3.49
C LYS A 208 39.22 -1.65 -3.86
N PRO A 209 40.15 -0.73 -4.17
CA PRO A 209 39.82 0.66 -4.43
C PRO A 209 38.99 0.80 -5.71
N GLY A 210 37.83 1.46 -5.61
CA GLY A 210 36.89 1.62 -6.71
C GLY A 210 37.08 2.90 -7.52
N ASP A 211 36.90 4.07 -6.88
CA ASP A 211 37.04 5.39 -7.51
C ASP A 211 38.13 6.20 -6.82
N ILE A 212 39.33 6.18 -7.41
CA ILE A 212 40.54 6.73 -6.81
C ILE A 212 40.50 8.27 -6.82
N ALA A 213 40.81 8.86 -5.68
CA ALA A 213 41.04 10.28 -5.53
C ALA A 213 42.50 10.61 -5.90
N ILE A 214 42.73 10.91 -7.17
CA ILE A 214 44.07 11.12 -7.75
C ILE A 214 44.88 12.17 -6.96
N ALA A 215 44.36 13.39 -6.79
CA ALA A 215 45.11 14.45 -6.12
C ALA A 215 45.43 14.13 -4.63
N PRO A 216 44.50 13.62 -3.80
CA PRO A 216 44.85 13.12 -2.47
C PRO A 216 45.84 11.95 -2.46
N THR A 217 45.77 11.05 -3.43
CA THR A 217 46.69 9.90 -3.54
C THR A 217 48.10 10.36 -3.86
N ILE A 218 48.25 11.27 -4.84
CA ILE A 218 49.54 11.88 -5.18
C ILE A 218 50.10 12.67 -3.99
N ARG A 219 49.27 13.44 -3.28
CA ARG A 219 49.70 14.16 -2.07
C ARG A 219 50.17 13.23 -0.96
N ALA A 220 49.51 12.08 -0.77
CA ALA A 220 49.93 11.08 0.20
C ALA A 220 51.28 10.46 -0.20
N ALA A 221 51.45 10.11 -1.47
CA ALA A 221 52.73 9.59 -1.98
C ALA A 221 53.87 10.62 -1.89
N ALA A 222 53.58 11.90 -2.13
CA ALA A 222 54.55 12.98 -2.03
C ALA A 222 55.12 13.19 -0.61
N MET A 223 54.39 12.77 0.45
CA MET A 223 54.86 12.90 1.84
C MET A 223 56.08 12.02 2.15
N HIS A 224 56.31 10.96 1.38
CA HIS A 224 57.48 10.06 1.55
C HIS A 224 58.35 10.00 0.29
N ALA A 225 58.10 10.89 -0.68
CA ALA A 225 58.89 10.99 -1.89
C ALA A 225 60.28 11.54 -1.57
N ASP A 226 61.28 10.94 -2.21
CA ASP A 226 62.69 11.31 -2.10
C ASP A 226 63.10 11.96 -3.44
N PRO A 227 63.58 13.22 -3.47
CA PRO A 227 63.93 13.92 -4.71
C PRO A 227 64.96 13.18 -5.56
N ASP A 228 65.81 12.38 -4.93
CA ASP A 228 66.89 11.63 -5.60
C ASP A 228 66.43 10.25 -6.11
N LYS A 229 65.14 9.91 -5.95
CA LYS A 229 64.56 8.63 -6.36
C LYS A 229 63.32 8.81 -7.23
N GLU A 230 62.96 7.75 -7.92
CA GLU A 230 61.74 7.70 -8.71
C GLU A 230 60.48 7.80 -7.84
N PHE A 231 59.54 8.66 -8.25
CA PHE A 231 58.28 8.88 -7.55
C PHE A 231 57.42 7.61 -7.56
N THR A 232 57.26 6.98 -6.39
CA THR A 232 56.57 5.70 -6.25
C THR A 232 55.30 5.85 -5.41
N ILE A 233 54.16 5.42 -5.97
CA ILE A 233 52.88 5.37 -5.25
C ILE A 233 52.73 3.99 -4.60
N ARG A 234 52.55 3.94 -3.28
CA ARG A 234 52.30 2.71 -2.51
C ARG A 234 50.80 2.46 -2.35
N GLY A 235 50.43 1.21 -2.06
CA GLY A 235 49.04 0.87 -1.73
C GLY A 235 48.48 1.66 -0.55
N SER A 236 49.32 2.01 0.42
CA SER A 236 48.99 2.87 1.58
C SER A 236 48.68 4.32 1.21
N ASP A 237 49.05 4.77 0.01
CA ASP A 237 48.83 6.14 -0.46
C ASP A 237 47.48 6.28 -1.17
N ILE A 238 46.87 5.16 -1.58
CA ILE A 238 45.61 5.16 -2.30
C ILE A 238 44.53 5.80 -1.41
N ARG A 239 43.81 6.75 -2.00
CA ARG A 239 42.63 7.37 -1.40
C ARG A 239 41.43 7.14 -2.31
N GLU A 240 40.27 6.87 -1.73
CA GLU A 240 39.00 6.74 -2.47
C GLU A 240 38.18 8.02 -2.39
N LYS A 241 37.53 8.38 -3.49
CA LYS A 241 36.56 9.47 -3.52
C LYS A 241 35.28 9.06 -2.80
N VAL A 242 34.82 9.92 -1.89
CA VAL A 242 33.48 9.90 -1.33
C VAL A 242 32.68 11.01 -2.01
N ARG A 243 31.56 10.63 -2.60
CA ARG A 243 30.64 11.56 -3.26
C ARG A 243 29.40 11.80 -2.43
N ARG A 244 28.76 12.94 -2.64
CA ARG A 244 27.43 13.25 -2.14
C ARG A 244 26.44 13.17 -3.30
N ARG A 245 25.31 12.49 -3.08
CA ARG A 245 24.27 12.27 -4.08
C ARG A 245 22.88 12.43 -3.46
N ARG A 246 21.96 13.00 -4.23
CA ARG A 246 20.54 13.04 -3.85
C ARG A 246 19.82 11.73 -4.19
N VAL A 247 19.10 11.18 -3.23
CA VAL A 247 18.34 9.92 -3.33
C VAL A 247 16.86 10.14 -3.01
N ALA A 248 16.04 9.23 -3.52
CA ALA A 248 14.61 9.23 -3.26
C ALA A 248 14.33 8.76 -1.83
N THR A 249 13.27 9.28 -1.22
CA THR A 249 12.72 8.71 0.02
C THR A 249 11.67 7.65 -0.29
N LEU A 250 11.45 6.73 0.66
CA LEU A 250 10.40 5.73 0.63
C LEU A 250 9.30 6.18 1.58
N ILE A 251 8.18 6.66 1.04
CA ILE A 251 7.04 7.13 1.83
C ILE A 251 5.94 6.06 1.79
N CYS A 252 5.61 5.47 2.93
CA CYS A 252 4.47 4.58 3.06
C CYS A 252 3.34 5.31 3.77
N VAL A 253 2.27 5.61 3.04
CA VAL A 253 1.05 6.18 3.62
C VAL A 253 0.22 5.04 4.20
N VAL A 254 -0.07 5.11 5.49
CA VAL A 254 -0.94 4.18 6.22
C VAL A 254 -2.22 4.93 6.52
N PHE A 255 -3.28 4.57 5.80
CA PHE A 255 -4.53 5.30 5.76
C PHE A 255 -5.63 4.56 6.50
N ASP A 256 -6.30 5.26 7.43
CA ASP A 256 -7.49 4.77 8.10
C ASP A 256 -8.68 4.74 7.13
N ALA A 257 -9.18 3.55 6.82
CA ALA A 257 -10.38 3.38 6.00
C ALA A 257 -11.56 2.87 6.85
N SER A 258 -11.60 3.20 8.14
CA SER A 258 -12.72 2.87 9.02
C SER A 258 -13.93 3.82 8.85
N GLY A 259 -15.08 3.44 9.40
CA GLY A 259 -16.35 4.10 9.13
C GLY A 259 -16.50 5.45 9.82
N SER A 260 -15.70 5.72 10.87
CA SER A 260 -15.63 7.05 11.50
C SER A 260 -15.02 8.11 10.57
N MET A 261 -14.40 7.66 9.47
CA MET A 261 -13.87 8.47 8.39
C MET A 261 -14.90 8.80 7.30
N ASP A 262 -16.05 8.12 7.28
CA ASP A 262 -17.16 8.30 6.32
C ASP A 262 -18.01 9.55 6.65
N ASP A 263 -17.34 10.61 7.12
CA ASP A 263 -17.88 11.95 7.26
C ASP A 263 -17.36 12.80 6.10
N LEU A 264 -18.24 13.52 5.41
CA LEU A 264 -17.90 14.34 4.25
C LEU A 264 -16.81 15.39 4.57
N LYS A 265 -16.84 16.00 5.76
CA LYS A 265 -15.84 16.99 6.18
C LYS A 265 -14.49 16.32 6.42
N LYS A 266 -14.47 15.23 7.19
CA LYS A 266 -13.23 14.47 7.47
C LYS A 266 -12.64 13.89 6.19
N THR A 267 -13.46 13.34 5.31
CA THR A 267 -13.06 12.82 4.00
C THR A 267 -12.45 13.91 3.13
N SER A 268 -13.03 15.11 3.08
CA SER A 268 -12.51 16.23 2.30
C SER A 268 -11.15 16.72 2.82
N VAL A 269 -11.02 16.92 4.13
CA VAL A 269 -9.75 17.32 4.78
C VAL A 269 -8.67 16.26 4.53
N THR A 270 -9.02 14.99 4.75
CA THR A 270 -8.15 13.84 4.54
C THR A 270 -7.65 13.75 3.11
N LYS A 271 -8.55 13.83 2.12
CA LYS A 271 -8.20 13.85 0.71
C LYS A 271 -7.24 15.00 0.41
N SER A 272 -7.56 16.21 0.86
CA SER A 272 -6.73 17.39 0.63
C SER A 272 -5.30 17.22 1.16
N VAL A 273 -5.15 16.72 2.38
CA VAL A 273 -3.85 16.53 3.04
C VAL A 273 -3.03 15.42 2.36
N VAL A 274 -3.66 14.28 2.06
CA VAL A 274 -2.95 13.17 1.41
C VAL A 274 -2.58 13.53 -0.03
N LEU A 275 -3.44 14.26 -0.75
CA LEU A 275 -3.12 14.78 -2.08
C LEU A 275 -1.95 15.76 -2.05
N ALA A 276 -1.87 16.64 -1.05
CA ALA A 276 -0.73 17.53 -0.87
C ALA A 276 0.57 16.74 -0.63
N LEU A 277 0.54 15.74 0.23
CA LEU A 277 1.68 14.83 0.47
C LEU A 277 2.12 14.11 -0.81
N LEU A 278 1.15 13.62 -1.58
CA LEU A 278 1.40 12.92 -2.84
C LEU A 278 2.03 13.85 -3.88
N ARG A 279 1.55 15.09 -3.99
CA ARG A 279 2.13 16.12 -4.87
C ARG A 279 3.57 16.46 -4.48
N ASP A 280 3.85 16.64 -3.19
CA ASP A 280 5.21 16.89 -2.70
C ASP A 280 6.15 15.71 -3.03
N ALA A 281 5.70 14.48 -2.81
CA ALA A 281 6.43 13.27 -3.17
C ALA A 281 6.75 13.21 -4.68
N TYR A 282 5.78 13.57 -5.54
CA TYR A 282 5.99 13.65 -7.00
C TYR A 282 7.11 14.65 -7.36
N GLN A 283 7.03 15.88 -6.83
CA GLN A 283 7.98 16.94 -7.12
C GLN A 283 9.42 16.58 -6.71
N ARG A 284 9.55 15.89 -5.57
CA ARG A 284 10.82 15.44 -5.00
C ARG A 284 11.34 14.12 -5.57
N ARG A 285 10.54 13.46 -6.44
CA ARG A 285 10.79 12.13 -7.01
C ARG A 285 10.97 11.06 -5.93
N ASP A 286 10.14 11.14 -4.91
CA ASP A 286 10.03 10.13 -3.88
C ASP A 286 9.18 8.95 -4.39
N ARG A 287 9.34 7.78 -3.76
CA ARG A 287 8.52 6.60 -4.07
C ARG A 287 7.47 6.45 -2.99
N VAL A 288 6.23 6.20 -3.40
CA VAL A 288 5.09 6.13 -2.50
C VAL A 288 4.47 4.73 -2.53
N SER A 289 4.07 4.23 -1.36
CA SER A 289 3.21 3.07 -1.18
C SER A 289 1.99 3.47 -0.36
N LEU A 290 0.85 2.81 -0.60
CA LEU A 290 -0.39 3.04 0.13
C LEU A 290 -0.84 1.74 0.80
N VAL A 291 -1.02 1.81 2.11
CA VAL A 291 -1.57 0.76 2.96
C VAL A 291 -2.85 1.30 3.57
N THR A 292 -3.95 0.54 3.49
CA THR A 292 -5.18 0.86 4.20
C THR A 292 -5.42 -0.16 5.30
N TYR A 293 -6.18 0.24 6.32
CA TYR A 293 -6.64 -0.68 7.34
C TYR A 293 -8.09 -0.40 7.67
N ALA A 294 -8.88 -1.47 7.71
CA ALA A 294 -10.30 -1.48 7.99
C ALA A 294 -10.75 -2.91 8.23
N GLY A 295 -11.91 -3.10 8.86
CA GLY A 295 -12.45 -4.46 9.02
C GLY A 295 -11.48 -5.32 9.85
N ARG A 296 -11.12 -6.48 9.32
CA ARG A 296 -10.33 -7.48 10.05
C ARG A 296 -8.80 -7.33 9.93
N GLY A 297 -8.28 -6.29 9.26
CA GLY A 297 -6.83 -6.16 9.10
C GLY A 297 -6.36 -4.96 8.28
N ALA A 298 -5.17 -5.11 7.68
CA ALA A 298 -4.53 -4.09 6.87
C ALA A 298 -4.04 -4.68 5.54
N GLU A 299 -4.20 -3.93 4.45
CA GLU A 299 -3.92 -4.34 3.09
C GLU A 299 -2.97 -3.37 2.39
N VAL A 300 -2.11 -3.89 1.51
CA VAL A 300 -1.28 -3.05 0.64
C VAL A 300 -2.05 -2.81 -0.64
N ILE A 301 -2.53 -1.60 -0.80
CA ILE A 301 -3.30 -1.21 -1.97
C ILE A 301 -2.35 -0.92 -3.13
N LEU A 302 -1.29 -0.17 -2.86
CA LEU A 302 -0.29 0.17 -3.85
C LEU A 302 1.10 -0.17 -3.34
N PRO A 303 1.83 -1.05 -4.03
CA PRO A 303 3.25 -1.24 -3.74
C PRO A 303 4.02 0.05 -4.08
N PHE A 304 5.27 0.13 -3.62
CA PHE A 304 6.11 1.31 -3.87
C PHE A 304 6.25 1.64 -5.36
N THR A 305 5.62 2.73 -5.76
CA THR A 305 5.59 3.24 -7.13
C THR A 305 6.12 4.67 -7.18
N SER A 306 6.65 5.07 -8.33
CA SER A 306 6.90 6.48 -8.65
C SER A 306 5.68 7.16 -9.28
N SER A 307 4.63 6.39 -9.60
CA SER A 307 3.39 6.91 -10.15
C SER A 307 2.47 7.39 -9.05
N VAL A 308 2.50 8.69 -8.80
CA VAL A 308 1.64 9.35 -7.81
C VAL A 308 0.18 9.36 -8.25
N GLU A 309 -0.08 9.35 -9.56
CA GLU A 309 -1.43 9.35 -10.14
C GLU A 309 -2.23 8.09 -9.76
N LEU A 310 -1.57 6.93 -9.63
CA LEU A 310 -2.24 5.70 -9.17
C LEU A 310 -2.69 5.81 -7.71
N ALA A 311 -1.86 6.42 -6.86
CA ALA A 311 -2.21 6.67 -5.46
C ALA A 311 -3.37 7.66 -5.32
N ARG A 312 -3.34 8.74 -6.11
CA ARG A 312 -4.41 9.73 -6.18
C ARG A 312 -5.77 9.10 -6.48
N ARG A 313 -5.86 8.34 -7.58
CA ARG A 313 -7.13 7.72 -8.03
C ARG A 313 -7.71 6.77 -7.00
N TYR A 314 -6.87 6.02 -6.30
CA TYR A 314 -7.35 5.15 -5.24
C TYR A 314 -7.93 5.95 -4.07
N ILE A 315 -7.25 7.01 -3.63
CA ILE A 315 -7.70 7.87 -2.52
C ILE A 315 -9.05 8.55 -2.81
N GLU A 316 -9.34 8.83 -4.07
CA GLU A 316 -10.61 9.42 -4.49
C GLU A 316 -11.80 8.47 -4.26
N HIS A 317 -11.57 7.16 -4.32
CA HIS A 317 -12.60 6.11 -4.30
C HIS A 317 -12.41 5.07 -3.18
N ILE A 318 -11.84 5.45 -2.03
CA ILE A 318 -11.60 4.50 -0.92
C ILE A 318 -12.95 4.02 -0.34
N PRO A 319 -13.18 2.70 -0.25
CA PRO A 319 -14.31 2.17 0.50
C PRO A 319 -14.02 2.20 2.01
N PHE A 320 -14.98 2.65 2.82
CA PHE A 320 -14.88 2.67 4.27
C PHE A 320 -15.47 1.39 4.90
N GLY A 321 -14.77 0.81 5.87
CA GLY A 321 -15.19 -0.37 6.64
C GLY A 321 -15.72 -0.04 8.04
N SER A 322 -16.02 -1.02 8.88
CA SER A 322 -16.69 -0.78 10.19
C SER A 322 -15.77 -0.73 11.40
N THR A 323 -14.53 -1.19 11.29
CA THR A 323 -13.58 -1.32 12.42
C THR A 323 -12.22 -0.73 12.09
N THR A 324 -11.45 -0.41 13.13
CA THR A 324 -10.20 0.36 13.08
C THR A 324 -9.05 -0.48 13.67
N PRO A 325 -8.48 -1.44 12.91
CA PRO A 325 -7.35 -2.25 13.34
C PRO A 325 -6.01 -1.49 13.21
N LEU A 326 -5.86 -0.40 13.97
CA LEU A 326 -4.73 0.53 13.88
C LEU A 326 -3.34 -0.12 14.03
N ALA A 327 -3.22 -1.04 15.00
CA ALA A 327 -1.98 -1.80 15.18
C ALA A 327 -1.63 -2.66 13.95
N ALA A 328 -2.62 -3.19 13.23
CA ALA A 328 -2.42 -3.93 12.00
C ALA A 328 -1.92 -3.02 10.87
N GLY A 329 -2.50 -1.82 10.74
CA GLY A 329 -2.07 -0.80 9.79
C GLY A 329 -0.60 -0.40 9.99
N LEU A 330 -0.24 -0.02 11.22
CA LEU A 330 1.13 0.34 11.58
C LEU A 330 2.11 -0.80 11.33
N LYS A 331 1.76 -2.03 11.74
CA LYS A 331 2.60 -3.21 11.52
C LYS A 331 2.78 -3.48 10.02
N ARG A 332 1.73 -3.37 9.23
CA ARG A 332 1.79 -3.61 7.79
C ARG A 332 2.63 -2.57 7.06
N GLY A 333 2.47 -1.28 7.38
CA GLY A 333 3.31 -0.21 6.86
C GLY A 333 4.79 -0.40 7.19
N MET A 334 5.10 -0.80 8.43
CA MET A 334 6.46 -1.14 8.87
C MET A 334 7.07 -2.27 8.03
N GLU A 335 6.32 -3.35 7.80
CA GLU A 335 6.78 -4.50 7.00
C GLU A 335 7.07 -4.11 5.55
N VAL A 336 6.20 -3.32 4.94
CA VAL A 336 6.35 -2.82 3.56
C VAL A 336 7.59 -1.94 3.44
N LEU A 337 7.79 -0.99 4.37
CA LEU A 337 8.98 -0.14 4.40
C LEU A 337 10.26 -0.94 4.60
N ARG A 338 10.29 -1.87 5.55
CA ARG A 338 11.49 -2.70 5.80
C ARG A 338 11.83 -3.59 4.62
N SER A 339 10.81 -4.17 3.97
CA SER A 339 11.02 -4.97 2.77
C SER A 339 11.66 -4.16 1.65
N GLU A 340 11.16 -2.95 1.40
CA GLU A 340 11.69 -2.10 0.34
C GLU A 340 13.04 -1.48 0.70
N ASN A 341 13.25 -1.09 1.96
CA ASN A 341 14.51 -0.55 2.45
C ASN A 341 15.65 -1.58 2.41
N ARG A 342 15.36 -2.89 2.53
CA ARG A 342 16.37 -3.94 2.28
C ARG A 342 16.85 -3.95 0.83
N LYS A 343 15.97 -3.65 -0.14
CA LYS A 343 16.33 -3.55 -1.57
C LYS A 343 17.11 -2.27 -1.86
N GLU A 344 16.78 -1.18 -1.16
CA GLU A 344 17.43 0.12 -1.31
C GLU A 344 17.86 0.70 0.05
N PRO A 345 18.95 0.21 0.68
CA PRO A 345 19.36 0.60 2.04
C PRO A 345 19.81 2.06 2.18
N SER A 346 19.95 2.75 1.05
CA SER A 346 20.33 4.16 0.98
C SER A 346 19.11 5.09 1.07
N ALA A 347 17.91 4.56 0.82
CA ALA A 347 16.71 5.35 0.86
C ALA A 347 16.29 5.62 2.31
N ILE A 348 15.58 6.73 2.53
CA ILE A 348 15.09 7.08 3.85
C ILE A 348 13.64 6.58 3.97
N PRO A 349 13.35 5.64 4.88
CA PRO A 349 12.00 5.16 5.09
C PRO A 349 11.20 6.12 5.98
N ILE A 350 10.03 6.52 5.51
CA ILE A 350 9.08 7.39 6.19
C ILE A 350 7.72 6.71 6.19
N LEU A 351 7.13 6.51 7.36
CA LEU A 351 5.74 6.08 7.52
C LEU A 351 4.89 7.31 7.81
N VAL A 352 3.83 7.51 7.05
CA VAL A 352 2.86 8.57 7.31
C VAL A 352 1.53 7.93 7.69
N LEU A 353 1.16 8.02 8.95
CA LEU A 353 -0.13 7.55 9.46
C LEU A 353 -1.16 8.67 9.29
N VAL A 354 -2.31 8.35 8.70
CA VAL A 354 -3.46 9.24 8.60
C VAL A 354 -4.61 8.57 9.35
N THR A 355 -5.08 9.17 10.44
CA THR A 355 -6.09 8.57 11.33
C THR A 355 -6.85 9.63 12.12
N ASP A 356 -8.08 9.31 12.53
CA ASP A 356 -8.85 10.08 13.49
C ASP A 356 -8.54 9.71 14.96
N GLY A 357 -7.56 8.82 15.18
CA GLY A 357 -7.09 8.41 16.49
C GLY A 357 -7.97 7.36 17.17
N THR A 358 -8.82 6.65 16.42
CA THR A 358 -9.60 5.53 16.94
C THR A 358 -8.86 4.19 16.80
N ALA A 359 -9.07 3.27 17.76
CA ALA A 359 -8.57 1.90 17.66
C ALA A 359 -9.49 0.96 18.46
N ASN A 360 -10.16 0.03 17.76
CA ASN A 360 -11.16 -0.86 18.38
C ASN A 360 -10.96 -2.35 18.06
N MET A 361 -9.92 -2.69 17.28
CA MET A 361 -9.64 -4.07 16.91
C MET A 361 -8.19 -4.46 17.20
N PRO A 362 -7.95 -5.45 18.10
CA PRO A 362 -6.62 -5.95 18.36
C PRO A 362 -6.10 -6.84 17.22
N LEU A 363 -4.78 -7.00 17.14
CA LEU A 363 -4.09 -7.92 16.24
C LEU A 363 -4.44 -9.39 16.53
N GLN A 364 -4.62 -9.71 17.81
CA GLN A 364 -4.96 -11.04 18.28
C GLN A 364 -6.30 -11.01 19.01
N ILE A 365 -7.10 -12.07 18.87
CA ILE A 365 -8.38 -12.20 19.59
C ILE A 365 -8.09 -12.16 21.10
N GLY A 366 -8.68 -11.19 21.80
CA GLY A 366 -8.44 -10.96 23.24
C GLY A 366 -7.16 -10.17 23.56
N GLY A 367 -6.47 -9.63 22.57
CA GLY A 367 -5.29 -8.79 22.72
C GLY A 367 -5.60 -7.42 23.32
N ASN A 368 -4.59 -6.78 23.92
CA ASN A 368 -4.69 -5.42 24.44
C ASN A 368 -4.20 -4.42 23.39
N ILE A 369 -5.14 -3.65 22.83
CA ILE A 369 -4.90 -2.72 21.72
C ILE A 369 -3.76 -1.73 22.04
N ASN A 370 -3.79 -1.08 23.20
CA ASN A 370 -2.78 -0.09 23.59
C ASN A 370 -1.38 -0.71 23.67
N ARG A 371 -1.27 -1.92 24.25
CA ARG A 371 0.00 -2.64 24.34
C ARG A 371 0.53 -3.05 22.97
N GLU A 372 -0.35 -3.49 22.08
CA GLU A 372 0.01 -3.86 20.71
C GLU A 372 0.51 -2.66 19.91
N ILE A 373 -0.20 -1.53 19.96
CA ILE A 373 0.22 -0.27 19.34
C ILE A 373 1.60 0.15 19.87
N ALA A 374 1.77 0.20 21.20
CA ALA A 374 3.04 0.60 21.82
C ALA A 374 4.22 -0.31 21.41
N ASN A 375 3.97 -1.61 21.26
CA ASN A 375 4.98 -2.55 20.77
C ASN A 375 5.39 -2.26 19.32
N VAL A 376 4.42 -1.97 18.44
CA VAL A 376 4.70 -1.60 17.04
C VAL A 376 5.45 -0.27 16.97
N CYS A 377 5.04 0.75 17.74
CA CYS A 377 5.72 2.05 17.84
C CYS A 377 7.19 1.91 18.25
N ARG A 378 7.49 1.05 19.24
CA ARG A 378 8.87 0.76 19.67
C ARG A 378 9.72 0.20 18.53
N LEU A 379 9.13 -0.67 17.69
CA LEU A 379 9.83 -1.24 16.53
C LEU A 379 10.03 -0.19 15.43
N LEU A 380 9.05 0.67 15.17
CA LEU A 380 9.15 1.74 14.17
C LEU A 380 10.27 2.74 14.51
N LYS A 381 10.38 3.14 15.78
CA LYS A 381 11.36 4.12 16.26
C LYS A 381 12.83 3.77 15.94
N GLN A 382 13.14 2.50 15.72
CA GLN A 382 14.51 2.03 15.49
C GLN A 382 15.08 2.49 14.14
N ASP A 383 14.29 2.36 13.07
CA ASP A 383 14.78 2.48 11.70
C ASP A 383 13.86 3.25 10.74
N ILE A 384 12.66 3.66 11.19
CA ILE A 384 11.66 4.35 10.37
C ILE A 384 11.31 5.70 10.99
N ASN A 385 11.25 6.74 10.17
CA ASN A 385 10.72 8.03 10.61
C ASN A 385 9.20 8.02 10.48
N VAL A 386 8.48 8.49 11.49
CA VAL A 386 7.01 8.45 11.52
C VAL A 386 6.45 9.87 11.51
N LEU A 387 5.46 10.13 10.67
CA LEU A 387 4.58 11.30 10.74
C LEU A 387 3.17 10.82 11.03
N VAL A 388 2.53 11.37 12.06
CA VAL A 388 1.11 11.18 12.31
C VAL A 388 0.37 12.42 11.85
N ILE A 389 -0.61 12.22 10.98
CA ILE A 389 -1.56 13.21 10.50
C ILE A 389 -2.89 12.90 11.16
N ASP A 390 -3.25 13.72 12.13
CA ASP A 390 -4.51 13.65 12.84
C ASP A 390 -5.58 14.48 12.14
N ILE A 391 -6.69 13.84 11.82
CA ILE A 391 -7.84 14.40 11.09
C ILE A 391 -9.11 14.41 11.94
N SER A 392 -8.97 14.16 13.24
CA SER A 392 -10.04 14.43 14.20
C SER A 392 -10.35 15.93 14.25
N GLU A 393 -11.51 16.29 14.79
CA GLU A 393 -11.91 17.71 14.85
C GLU A 393 -11.09 18.48 15.90
N GLU A 394 -10.90 17.87 17.07
CA GLU A 394 -10.31 18.51 18.24
C GLU A 394 -8.86 18.07 18.50
N GLY A 395 -8.36 17.03 17.84
CA GLY A 395 -7.11 16.35 18.17
C GLY A 395 -7.34 15.13 19.07
N ALA A 396 -6.79 13.99 18.67
CA ALA A 396 -6.95 12.72 19.35
C ALA A 396 -5.69 12.36 20.15
N ASP A 397 -5.87 12.13 21.45
CA ASP A 397 -4.78 11.75 22.37
C ASP A 397 -4.00 10.54 21.87
N LEU A 398 -4.68 9.54 21.31
CA LEU A 398 -4.03 8.34 20.77
C LEU A 398 -3.12 8.66 19.59
N ALA A 399 -3.48 9.61 18.72
CA ALA A 399 -2.66 9.98 17.58
C ALA A 399 -1.38 10.71 18.02
N GLU A 400 -1.50 11.60 19.02
CA GLU A 400 -0.36 12.28 19.64
C GLU A 400 0.56 11.30 20.39
N ASP A 401 -0.02 10.38 21.16
CA ASP A 401 0.69 9.31 21.86
C ASP A 401 1.49 8.42 20.90
N ILE A 402 0.91 8.07 19.74
CA ILE A 402 1.60 7.28 18.71
C ILE A 402 2.79 8.06 18.16
N ALA A 403 2.62 9.35 17.85
CA ALA A 403 3.71 10.18 17.35
C ALA A 403 4.87 10.22 18.37
N HIS A 404 4.56 10.47 19.65
CA HIS A 404 5.53 10.51 20.73
C HIS A 404 6.21 9.14 20.96
N ALA A 405 5.44 8.05 20.99
CA ALA A 405 5.96 6.69 21.17
C ALA A 405 6.91 6.28 20.03
N CYS A 406 6.64 6.73 18.80
CA CYS A 406 7.51 6.51 17.65
C CYS A 406 8.72 7.45 17.61
N GLY A 407 8.75 8.51 18.42
CA GLY A 407 9.70 9.63 18.25
C GLY A 407 9.52 10.33 16.89
N GLY A 408 8.28 10.38 16.42
CA GLY A 408 7.88 10.95 15.13
C GLY A 408 7.32 12.36 15.23
N GLY A 409 6.95 12.91 14.07
CA GLY A 409 6.24 14.18 13.98
C GLY A 409 4.73 14.00 14.12
N TYR A 410 4.06 15.00 14.67
CA TYR A 410 2.60 15.08 14.77
C TYR A 410 2.11 16.31 14.01
N TYR A 411 1.07 16.16 13.20
CA TYR A 411 0.46 17.24 12.44
C TYR A 411 -1.06 17.12 12.49
N HIS A 412 -1.73 18.23 12.76
CA HIS A 412 -3.19 18.33 12.77
C HIS A 412 -3.61 19.52 11.90
N PRO A 413 -4.39 19.33 10.82
CA PRO A 413 -4.72 20.40 9.86
C PRO A 413 -5.41 21.61 10.47
N SER A 414 -6.34 21.38 11.41
CA SER A 414 -7.11 22.46 12.06
C SER A 414 -6.37 23.15 13.22
N ARG A 415 -5.35 22.53 13.80
CA ARG A 415 -4.51 23.13 14.86
C ARG A 415 -3.28 23.74 14.19
N ILE A 416 -3.46 24.86 13.49
CA ILE A 416 -2.32 25.65 13.01
C ILE A 416 -1.62 26.21 14.25
N SER A 417 -0.46 25.69 14.59
CA SER A 417 0.39 26.29 15.61
C SER A 417 1.87 26.12 15.27
N GLN A 418 2.58 27.25 15.33
CA GLN A 418 4.05 27.36 15.33
C GLN A 418 4.73 26.46 16.39
N GLN A 419 3.96 25.85 17.31
CA GLN A 419 4.43 24.89 18.31
C GLN A 419 4.80 23.51 17.73
N VAL A 420 4.20 23.06 16.61
CA VAL A 420 4.55 21.78 15.97
C VAL A 420 6.01 21.76 15.51
N LEU A 421 6.46 22.89 14.97
CA LEU A 421 7.86 23.10 14.59
C LEU A 421 8.78 23.17 15.81
N TYR A 422 8.32 23.79 16.90
CA TYR A 422 9.11 23.95 18.13
C TYR A 422 9.32 22.62 18.87
N HIS A 423 8.30 21.75 18.93
CA HIS A 423 8.39 20.46 19.62
C HIS A 423 9.20 19.42 18.83
N ALA A 424 9.02 19.37 17.50
CA ALA A 424 9.81 18.48 16.63
C ALA A 424 11.32 18.81 16.65
N ILE A 425 11.67 20.10 16.68
CA ILE A 425 13.06 20.55 16.75
C ILE A 425 13.67 20.32 18.14
N LYS A 426 12.90 20.52 19.22
CA LYS A 426 13.39 20.42 20.60
C LYS A 426 13.65 18.97 21.02
N CYS A 427 12.76 18.05 20.67
CA CYS A 427 12.97 16.62 20.94
C CYS A 427 14.22 16.05 20.22
N GLU A 428 14.59 16.60 19.06
CA GLU A 428 15.77 16.14 18.34
C GLU A 428 17.07 16.71 18.93
N GLN A 429 17.08 17.98 19.38
CA GLN A 429 18.25 18.57 20.03
C GLN A 429 18.65 17.84 21.32
N GLU A 430 17.68 17.35 22.09
CA GLU A 430 17.91 16.55 23.31
C GLU A 430 18.53 15.18 22.97
N SER A 431 18.11 14.54 21.87
CA SER A 431 18.71 13.29 21.39
C SER A 431 20.15 13.44 20.86
N VAL A 432 20.50 14.64 20.35
CA VAL A 432 21.86 14.95 19.88
C VAL A 432 22.80 15.30 21.05
N SER A 433 22.28 15.81 22.17
CA SER A 433 23.05 16.01 23.40
C SER A 433 23.36 14.70 24.12
N ASP A 434 22.44 13.73 24.13
CA ASP A 434 22.67 12.43 24.80
C ASP A 434 23.73 11.57 24.08
N VAL A 435 23.86 11.70 22.76
CA VAL A 435 24.92 11.01 22.00
C VAL A 435 26.30 11.65 22.23
N LYS A 436 26.37 12.89 22.75
CA LYS A 436 27.64 13.55 23.10
C LYS A 436 28.11 13.25 24.52
N SER A 437 27.22 12.83 25.42
CA SER A 437 27.55 12.49 26.82
C SER A 437 28.01 11.03 27.00
N GLU A 438 27.62 10.11 26.11
CA GLU A 438 28.09 8.70 26.13
C GLU A 438 29.41 8.45 25.37
N GLY A 439 30.07 9.51 24.89
CA GLY A 439 31.28 9.44 24.07
C GLY A 439 32.50 10.14 24.67
N VAL A 440 32.64 10.14 26.00
CA VAL A 440 33.85 10.60 26.71
C VAL A 440 34.55 9.44 27.38
#